data_AF-A0A7C1YRK0-F1
#
_entry.id   AF-A0A7C1YRK0-F1
#
_cell.length_a   1.000
_cell.length_b   1.000
_cell.length_c   1.000
_cell.angle_alpha   90.00
_cell.angle_beta   90.00
_cell.angle_gamma   90.00
#
_symmetry.space_group_name_H-M   'P 1'
#
loop_
_entity.id
_entity.type
_entity.pdbx_description
1 polymer ?
#
loop_
_entity_poly.entity_id
_entity_poly.type
_entity_poly.pdbx_seq_one_letter_code
_entity_poly.pdbx_strand_id
1 'polypeptide(L)'
;MVESYRTARGSRQRTIAYIGELKAKEQNGWAQLGRRLDKKSRPQRSLFDPPHYDDPSDEESVEVNLKGVRLERLRDFGDVWLALGLWRLLGLDTLLSDRMPRGREQVAWPVVAAILTIGRFCEPSSELHIEDSWYRRTALEDLLGVSAQKAHTDRLYAGQTASG
;
A
#
# COMPACT_ATOMS: atom_id res chain seq x y z
N MET A 1 -2.31 14.36 9.07
CA MET A 1 -3.43 13.82 9.87
C MET A 1 -3.12 14.00 11.35
N VAL A 2 -4.04 14.58 12.09
CA VAL A 2 -3.93 14.86 13.54
C VAL A 2 -5.11 14.21 14.26
N GLU A 3 -4.87 13.67 15.44
CA GLU A 3 -5.87 13.11 16.34
C GLU A 3 -6.01 14.01 17.58
N SER A 4 -7.24 14.24 18.03
CA SER A 4 -7.50 14.97 19.29
C SER A 4 -7.73 14.00 20.44
N TYR A 5 -7.01 14.17 21.54
CA TYR A 5 -7.20 13.40 22.78
C TYR A 5 -7.39 14.33 23.97
N ARG A 6 -8.20 13.92 24.95
CA ARG A 6 -8.52 14.74 26.13
C ARG A 6 -7.52 14.50 27.25
N THR A 7 -7.04 15.60 27.82
CA THR A 7 -6.26 15.61 29.07
C THR A 7 -7.06 16.29 30.16
N ALA A 8 -6.65 16.14 31.43
CA ALA A 8 -7.25 16.84 32.57
C ALA A 8 -7.22 18.38 32.44
N ARG A 9 -6.42 18.92 31.50
CA ARG A 9 -6.28 20.35 31.18
C ARG A 9 -6.88 20.71 29.81
N GLY A 10 -7.80 19.89 29.30
CA GLY A 10 -8.52 20.12 28.04
C GLY A 10 -8.06 19.25 26.87
N SER A 11 -8.69 19.47 25.71
CA SER A 11 -8.36 18.75 24.47
C SER A 11 -6.96 19.15 23.98
N ARG A 12 -6.16 18.16 23.55
CA ARG A 12 -4.85 18.33 22.93
C ARG A 12 -4.83 17.58 21.60
N GLN A 13 -4.06 18.07 20.65
CA GLN A 13 -3.92 17.47 19.33
C GLN A 13 -2.55 16.80 19.22
N ARG A 14 -2.50 15.60 18.64
CA ARG A 14 -1.28 14.85 18.32
C ARG A 14 -1.28 14.52 16.84
N THR A 15 -0.20 14.85 16.13
CA THR A 15 -0.03 14.45 14.73
C THR A 15 0.22 12.95 14.64
N ILE A 16 -0.62 12.24 13.88
CA ILE A 16 -0.59 10.78 13.76
C ILE A 16 -0.12 10.28 12.39
N ALA A 17 -0.15 11.13 11.37
CA ALA A 17 0.44 10.82 10.07
C ALA A 17 0.79 12.11 9.31
N TYR A 18 1.87 12.08 8.54
CA TYR A 18 2.25 13.14 7.61
C TYR A 18 1.96 12.70 6.18
N ILE A 19 1.25 13.54 5.41
CA ILE A 19 1.10 13.40 3.96
C ILE A 19 1.62 14.72 3.38
N GLY A 20 2.91 14.75 3.03
CA GLY A 20 3.63 15.93 2.54
C GLY A 20 5.12 15.92 2.89
N GLU A 21 5.88 16.87 2.35
CA GLU A 21 7.30 17.08 2.68
C GLU A 21 7.48 17.44 4.16
N LEU A 22 8.22 16.58 4.87
CA LEU A 22 8.68 16.83 6.25
C LEU A 22 9.73 17.96 6.22
N LYS A 23 9.49 19.04 6.96
CA LYS A 23 10.41 20.18 6.99
C LYS A 23 11.69 19.78 7.74
N ALA A 24 12.83 20.40 7.40
CA ALA A 24 14.14 20.13 8.02
C ALA A 24 14.18 20.28 9.56
N LYS A 25 13.18 20.94 10.15
CA LYS A 25 12.98 21.14 11.59
C LYS A 25 12.13 20.04 12.28
N GLU A 26 11.64 19.05 11.52
CA GLU A 26 10.80 17.94 12.01
C GLU A 26 11.59 16.62 12.02
N GLN A 27 12.84 16.67 12.50
CA GLN A 27 13.82 15.57 12.48
C GLN A 27 13.31 14.30 13.19
N ASN A 28 12.46 14.47 14.21
CA ASN A 28 11.85 13.37 14.98
C ASN A 28 10.94 12.47 14.11
N GLY A 29 10.33 13.03 13.06
CA GLY A 29 9.49 12.28 12.12
C GLY A 29 10.30 11.34 11.21
N TRP A 30 11.49 11.78 10.79
CA TRP A 30 12.39 10.99 9.93
C TRP A 30 12.98 9.79 10.66
N ALA A 31 13.39 9.95 11.92
CA ALA A 31 13.90 8.86 12.75
C ALA A 31 12.85 7.76 12.96
N GLN A 32 11.60 8.15 13.22
CA GLN A 32 10.51 7.19 13.41
C GLN A 32 10.11 6.48 12.10
N LEU A 33 10.12 7.18 10.97
CA LEU A 33 9.85 6.61 9.66
C LEU A 33 10.96 5.64 9.23
N GLY A 34 12.22 6.02 9.39
CA GLY A 34 13.38 5.16 9.10
C GLY A 34 13.34 3.86 9.88
N ARG A 35 13.03 3.91 11.18
CA ARG A 35 12.88 2.71 12.03
C ARG A 35 11.79 1.74 11.55
N ARG A 36 10.68 2.26 11.00
CA ARG A 36 9.60 1.43 10.45
C ARG A 36 9.98 0.80 9.10
N LEU A 37 10.69 1.54 8.25
CA LEU A 37 11.14 1.09 6.94
C LEU A 37 12.21 -0.01 7.05
N ASP A 38 13.12 0.10 8.02
CA ASP A 38 14.25 -0.82 8.16
C ASP A 38 13.87 -2.21 8.72
N LYS A 39 12.61 -2.41 9.14
CA LYS A 39 12.06 -3.66 9.74
C LYS A 39 12.92 -4.28 10.87
N LYS A 40 13.91 -3.55 11.39
CA LYS A 40 14.69 -3.91 12.58
C LYS A 40 13.81 -3.72 13.80
N SER A 41 12.91 -4.68 14.03
CA SER A 41 12.19 -4.78 15.29
C SER A 41 13.19 -4.94 16.42
N ARG A 42 12.95 -4.28 17.56
CA ARG A 42 13.77 -4.46 18.76
C ARG A 42 13.93 -5.96 19.02
N PRO A 43 15.12 -6.45 19.39
CA PRO A 43 15.20 -7.80 19.95
C PRO A 43 14.21 -7.89 21.11
N GLN A 44 13.39 -8.96 21.15
CA GLN A 44 12.45 -9.16 22.25
C GLN A 44 13.22 -9.10 23.56
N ARG A 45 12.72 -8.31 24.52
CA ARG A 45 13.31 -8.21 25.86
C ARG A 45 13.31 -9.60 26.49
N SER A 46 14.50 -10.14 26.76
CA SER A 46 14.68 -11.36 27.54
C SER A 46 14.12 -11.14 28.96
N LEU A 47 13.39 -12.13 29.47
CA LEU A 47 12.65 -12.03 30.73
C LEU A 47 13.56 -11.96 31.97
N PHE A 48 14.86 -12.25 31.83
CA PHE A 48 15.76 -12.49 32.98
C PHE A 48 17.02 -11.62 33.06
N ASP A 49 17.28 -10.74 32.10
CA ASP A 49 18.19 -9.59 32.26
C ASP A 49 18.22 -8.81 30.93
N PRO A 50 17.47 -7.71 30.80
CA PRO A 50 17.64 -6.85 29.64
C PRO A 50 18.95 -6.05 29.81
N PRO A 51 19.91 -6.12 28.88
CA PRO A 51 20.96 -5.10 28.82
C PRO A 51 20.29 -3.72 28.83
N HIS A 52 20.73 -2.85 29.75
CA HIS A 52 20.23 -1.49 29.88
C HIS A 52 20.71 -0.68 28.67
N TYR A 53 19.96 -0.77 27.57
CA TYR A 53 20.03 0.22 26.52
C TYR A 53 19.18 1.39 26.99
N ASP A 54 19.80 2.55 27.19
CA ASP A 54 19.03 3.79 27.31
C ASP A 54 18.11 3.84 26.09
N ASP A 55 16.80 3.99 26.33
CA ASP A 55 15.85 4.18 25.23
C ASP A 55 16.34 5.45 24.50
N PRO A 56 16.69 5.37 23.20
CA PRO A 56 17.18 6.53 22.47
C PRO A 56 16.09 7.60 22.58
N SER A 57 16.45 8.73 23.17
CA SER A 57 15.54 9.85 23.39
C SER A 57 14.85 10.20 22.07
N ASP A 58 13.56 10.56 22.11
CA ASP A 58 12.86 11.07 20.92
C ASP A 58 13.48 12.40 20.40
N GLU A 59 14.51 12.91 21.08
CA GLU A 59 15.35 14.05 20.70
C GLU A 59 16.63 13.65 19.94
N GLU A 60 16.91 12.35 19.77
CA GLU A 60 18.10 11.88 19.07
C GLU A 60 17.90 11.97 17.55
N SER A 61 18.62 12.90 16.93
CA SER A 61 18.55 13.16 15.49
C SER A 61 19.28 12.05 14.71
N VAL A 62 18.60 11.49 13.71
CA VAL A 62 19.23 10.56 12.78
C VAL A 62 19.79 11.36 11.61
N GLU A 63 21.10 11.31 11.40
CA GLU A 63 21.72 11.88 10.21
C GLU A 63 21.34 11.07 8.97
N VAL A 64 20.68 11.71 8.01
CA VAL A 64 20.26 11.08 6.74
C VAL A 64 21.11 11.64 5.60
N ASN A 65 21.82 10.78 4.88
CA ASN A 65 22.54 11.18 3.68
C ASN A 65 21.58 11.36 2.49
N LEU A 66 21.08 12.59 2.32
CA LEU A 66 20.18 12.95 1.22
C LEU A 66 20.81 12.73 -0.17
N LYS A 67 22.14 12.82 -0.30
CA LYS A 67 22.84 12.59 -1.58
C LYS A 67 22.85 11.11 -2.00
N GLY A 68 22.61 10.20 -1.05
CA GLY A 68 22.48 8.77 -1.29
C GLY A 68 21.05 8.30 -1.55
N VAL A 69 20.06 9.20 -1.54
CA VAL A 69 18.65 8.83 -1.75
C VAL A 69 18.42 8.52 -3.23
N ARG A 70 17.89 7.33 -3.49
CA ARG A 70 17.48 6.89 -4.83
C ARG A 70 16.01 6.53 -4.82
N LEU A 71 15.28 6.99 -5.84
CA LEU A 71 13.92 6.55 -6.10
C LEU A 71 13.97 5.24 -6.87
N GLU A 72 13.36 4.20 -6.32
CA GLU A 72 13.24 2.90 -6.96
C GLU A 72 11.76 2.55 -7.14
N ARG A 73 11.44 1.89 -8.25
CA ARG A 73 10.07 1.45 -8.61
C ARG A 73 9.05 2.61 -8.62
N LEU A 74 9.36 3.67 -9.35
CA LEU A 74 8.38 4.73 -9.63
C LEU A 74 7.14 4.11 -10.30
N ARG A 75 5.97 4.48 -9.80
CA ARG A 75 4.67 3.93 -10.20
C ARG A 75 3.67 5.02 -10.50
N ASP A 76 2.90 4.82 -11.55
CA ASP A 76 1.74 5.66 -11.89
C ASP A 76 0.63 5.39 -10.88
N PHE A 77 0.20 6.44 -10.16
CA PHE A 77 -0.74 6.32 -9.04
C PHE A 77 -2.07 7.02 -9.28
N GLY A 78 -2.05 8.24 -9.83
CA GLY A 78 -3.20 9.15 -9.77
C GLY A 78 -4.44 8.64 -10.52
N ASP A 79 -4.24 8.15 -11.73
CA ASP A 79 -5.29 7.60 -12.59
C ASP A 79 -5.90 6.32 -12.02
N VAL A 80 -5.06 5.34 -11.66
CA VAL A 80 -5.51 4.06 -11.10
C VAL A 80 -6.18 4.21 -9.74
N TRP A 81 -5.70 5.14 -8.91
CA TRP A 81 -6.33 5.45 -7.62
C TRP A 81 -7.72 6.05 -7.81
N LEU A 82 -7.87 7.02 -8.74
CA LEU A 82 -9.16 7.64 -9.02
C LEU A 82 -10.14 6.62 -9.62
N ALA A 83 -9.69 5.82 -10.59
CA ALA A 83 -10.50 4.78 -11.22
C ALA A 83 -10.95 3.71 -10.21
N LEU A 84 -10.07 3.28 -9.31
CA LEU A 84 -10.43 2.37 -8.21
C LEU A 84 -11.42 3.01 -7.23
N GLY A 85 -11.26 4.31 -6.95
CA GLY A 85 -12.21 5.08 -6.16
C GLY A 85 -13.60 5.10 -6.79
N LEU A 86 -13.69 5.36 -8.10
CA LEU A 86 -14.94 5.33 -8.86
C LEU A 86 -15.56 3.92 -8.88
N TRP A 87 -14.75 2.89 -9.09
CA TRP A 87 -15.18 1.49 -9.05
C TRP A 87 -15.89 1.14 -7.73
N ARG A 88 -15.33 1.57 -6.60
CA ARG A 88 -15.92 1.38 -5.26
C ARG A 88 -17.15 2.27 -5.04
N LEU A 89 -17.11 3.51 -5.51
CA LEU A 89 -18.25 4.43 -5.39
C LEU A 89 -19.50 3.92 -6.12
N LEU A 90 -19.30 3.25 -7.26
CA LEU A 90 -20.36 2.57 -8.02
C LEU A 90 -20.80 1.23 -7.38
N GLY A 91 -20.12 0.77 -6.32
CA GLY A 91 -20.41 -0.49 -5.65
C GLY A 91 -20.09 -1.74 -6.47
N LEU A 92 -19.25 -1.61 -7.51
CA LEU A 92 -18.91 -2.72 -8.41
C LEU A 92 -18.10 -3.81 -7.69
N ASP A 93 -17.27 -3.42 -6.74
CA ASP A 93 -16.54 -4.34 -5.86
C ASP A 93 -17.48 -5.24 -5.05
N THR A 94 -18.51 -4.64 -4.45
CA THR A 94 -19.51 -5.36 -3.66
C THR A 94 -20.37 -6.25 -4.56
N LEU A 95 -20.92 -5.67 -5.64
CA LEU A 95 -21.77 -6.39 -6.59
C LEU A 95 -21.07 -7.63 -7.17
N LEU A 96 -19.83 -7.48 -7.63
CA LEU A 96 -19.12 -8.59 -8.25
C LEU A 96 -18.67 -9.62 -7.22
N SER A 97 -18.32 -9.19 -6.00
CA SER A 97 -18.02 -10.12 -4.91
C SER A 97 -19.22 -10.98 -4.52
N ASP A 98 -20.43 -10.43 -4.56
CA ASP A 98 -21.67 -11.17 -4.28
C ASP A 98 -22.06 -12.13 -5.42
N ARG A 99 -21.75 -11.75 -6.66
CA ARG A 99 -22.19 -12.48 -7.86
C ARG A 99 -21.19 -13.50 -8.38
N MET A 100 -19.90 -13.32 -8.10
CA MET A 100 -18.84 -14.21 -8.55
C MET A 100 -18.45 -15.16 -7.41
N PRO A 101 -18.90 -16.43 -7.43
CA PRO A 101 -18.54 -17.38 -6.40
C PRO A 101 -17.04 -17.61 -6.39
N ARG A 102 -16.48 -17.73 -5.18
CA ARG A 102 -15.08 -18.10 -4.99
C ARG A 102 -14.85 -19.54 -5.44
N GLY A 103 -13.84 -19.77 -6.25
CA GLY A 103 -13.44 -21.07 -6.76
C GLY A 103 -12.02 -21.43 -6.30
N ARG A 104 -11.19 -21.92 -7.24
CA ARG A 104 -9.78 -22.30 -7.00
C ARG A 104 -8.79 -21.23 -7.50
N GLU A 105 -9.26 -20.02 -7.73
CA GLU A 105 -8.43 -18.91 -8.18
C GLU A 105 -7.42 -18.49 -7.11
N GLN A 106 -6.22 -18.08 -7.55
CA GLN A 106 -5.22 -17.50 -6.67
C GLN A 106 -5.51 -16.01 -6.44
N VAL A 107 -6.18 -15.36 -7.40
CA VAL A 107 -6.72 -13.99 -7.30
C VAL A 107 -8.22 -14.01 -7.53
N ALA A 108 -8.99 -13.49 -6.57
CA ALA A 108 -10.44 -13.46 -6.65
C ALA A 108 -10.94 -12.78 -7.94
N TRP A 109 -11.92 -13.39 -8.62
CA TRP A 109 -12.49 -12.88 -9.87
C TRP A 109 -12.93 -11.40 -9.86
N PRO A 110 -13.54 -10.88 -8.77
CA PRO A 110 -13.87 -9.45 -8.69
C PRO A 110 -12.64 -8.54 -8.78
N VAL A 111 -11.50 -9.01 -8.26
CA VAL A 111 -10.24 -8.27 -8.31
C VAL A 111 -9.65 -8.30 -9.72
N VAL A 112 -9.71 -9.44 -10.40
CA VAL A 112 -9.37 -9.57 -11.83
C VAL A 112 -10.20 -8.61 -12.69
N ALA A 113 -11.52 -8.58 -12.46
CA ALA A 113 -12.43 -7.68 -13.17
C ALA A 113 -12.10 -6.20 -12.92
N ALA A 114 -11.71 -5.84 -11.70
CA ALA A 114 -11.28 -4.49 -11.38
C ALA A 114 -9.98 -4.13 -12.12
N ILE A 115 -8.98 -5.01 -12.13
CA ILE A 115 -7.70 -4.79 -12.83
C ILE A 115 -7.94 -4.55 -14.34
N LEU A 116 -8.74 -5.40 -14.98
CA LEU A 116 -9.04 -5.29 -16.41
C LEU A 116 -9.83 -4.02 -16.73
N THR A 117 -10.83 -3.70 -15.93
CA THR A 117 -11.69 -2.55 -16.17
C THR A 117 -10.93 -1.25 -15.98
N ILE A 118 -10.16 -1.14 -14.89
CA ILE A 118 -9.33 0.03 -14.59
C ILE A 118 -8.23 0.17 -15.65
N GLY A 119 -7.58 -0.93 -16.04
CA GLY A 119 -6.58 -0.93 -17.11
C GLY A 119 -7.14 -0.38 -18.41
N ARG A 120 -8.28 -0.89 -18.86
CA ARG A 120 -8.95 -0.40 -20.07
C ARG A 120 -9.43 1.06 -19.96
N PHE A 121 -9.81 1.51 -18.76
CA PHE A 121 -10.27 2.87 -18.52
C PHE A 121 -9.12 3.89 -18.52
N CYS A 122 -7.99 3.56 -17.87
CA CYS A 122 -6.83 4.44 -17.75
C CYS A 122 -5.96 4.44 -19.02
N GLU A 123 -5.69 3.27 -19.60
CA GLU A 123 -4.86 3.12 -20.80
C GLU A 123 -5.47 2.05 -21.73
N PRO A 124 -6.37 2.45 -22.64
CA PRO A 124 -7.06 1.53 -23.55
C PRO A 124 -6.06 0.71 -24.37
N SER A 125 -5.88 -0.55 -23.97
CA SER A 125 -4.84 -1.44 -24.50
C SER A 125 -5.30 -2.91 -24.43
N SER A 126 -4.55 -3.82 -25.06
CA SER A 126 -4.87 -5.25 -25.00
C SER A 126 -4.67 -5.81 -23.58
N GLU A 127 -5.35 -6.90 -23.25
CA GLU A 127 -5.21 -7.53 -21.94
C GLU A 127 -3.80 -8.05 -21.69
N LEU A 128 -3.15 -8.53 -22.75
CA LEU A 128 -1.74 -8.91 -22.70
C LEU A 128 -0.84 -7.73 -22.34
N HIS A 129 -1.13 -6.52 -22.86
CA HIS A 129 -0.38 -5.31 -22.51
C HIS A 129 -0.65 -4.87 -21.06
N ILE A 130 -1.91 -5.02 -20.61
CA ILE A 130 -2.31 -4.76 -19.22
C ILE A 130 -1.51 -5.63 -18.26
N GLU A 131 -1.43 -6.94 -18.52
CA GLU A 131 -0.68 -7.89 -17.72
C GLU A 131 0.83 -7.62 -17.76
N ASP A 132 1.43 -7.56 -18.95
CA ASP A 132 2.89 -7.61 -19.13
C ASP A 132 3.61 -6.32 -18.74
N SER A 133 3.00 -5.17 -19.02
CA SER A 133 3.67 -3.88 -18.94
C SER A 133 2.95 -2.88 -18.03
N TRP A 134 1.66 -2.62 -18.29
CA TRP A 134 0.93 -1.56 -17.61
C TRP A 134 0.78 -1.81 -16.11
N TYR A 135 0.32 -3.00 -15.70
CA TYR A 135 0.02 -3.28 -14.30
C TYR A 135 1.25 -3.09 -13.40
N ARG A 136 2.44 -3.52 -13.86
CA ARG A 136 3.72 -3.38 -13.15
C ARG A 136 4.16 -1.93 -12.97
N ARG A 137 3.84 -1.07 -13.95
CA ARG A 137 4.15 0.36 -13.96
C ARG A 137 3.21 1.15 -13.05
N THR A 138 2.06 0.61 -12.67
CA THR A 138 1.10 1.31 -11.81
C THR A 138 1.22 0.91 -10.33
N ALA A 139 0.65 1.74 -9.46
CA ALA A 139 0.47 1.44 -8.04
C ALA A 139 -0.72 0.52 -7.75
N LEU A 140 -1.41 0.01 -8.78
CA LEU A 140 -2.62 -0.81 -8.60
C LEU A 140 -2.30 -2.15 -7.90
N GLU A 141 -1.09 -2.68 -8.06
CA GLU A 141 -0.56 -3.80 -7.27
C GLU A 141 -0.60 -3.51 -5.77
N ASP A 142 -0.15 -2.33 -5.34
CA ASP A 142 -0.11 -1.96 -3.92
C ASP A 142 -1.52 -1.65 -3.38
N LEU A 143 -2.38 -1.06 -4.22
CA LEU A 143 -3.77 -0.72 -3.86
C LEU A 143 -4.66 -1.95 -3.70
N LEU A 144 -4.42 -3.02 -4.47
CA LEU A 144 -5.18 -4.27 -4.43
C LEU A 144 -4.49 -5.36 -3.61
N GLY A 145 -3.20 -5.22 -3.29
CA GLY A 145 -2.39 -6.25 -2.63
C GLY A 145 -2.14 -7.49 -3.50
N VAL A 146 -2.24 -7.35 -4.83
CA VAL A 146 -2.06 -8.43 -5.80
C VAL A 146 -0.79 -8.19 -6.58
N SER A 147 0.19 -9.07 -6.44
CA SER A 147 1.45 -8.91 -7.17
C SER A 147 1.27 -9.17 -8.66
N ALA A 148 2.09 -8.52 -9.48
CA ALA A 148 2.03 -8.71 -10.93
C ALA A 148 2.22 -10.17 -11.35
N GLN A 149 3.02 -10.95 -10.62
CA GLN A 149 3.20 -12.39 -10.88
C GLN A 149 1.90 -13.18 -10.66
N LYS A 150 1.10 -12.81 -9.65
CA LYS A 150 -0.20 -13.45 -9.38
C LYS A 150 -1.23 -13.06 -10.44
N ALA A 151 -1.23 -11.81 -10.86
CA ALA A 151 -2.06 -11.34 -11.98
C ALA A 151 -1.72 -12.03 -13.31
N HIS A 152 -0.46 -12.41 -13.52
CA HIS A 152 0.00 -13.14 -14.72
C HIS A 152 -0.26 -14.66 -14.71
N THR A 153 -0.17 -15.30 -13.53
CA THR A 153 -0.23 -16.77 -13.44
C THR A 153 -1.67 -17.27 -13.57
N ASP A 154 -2.64 -16.53 -13.03
CA ASP A 154 -4.04 -16.72 -13.32
C ASP A 154 -4.35 -15.95 -14.60
N ARG A 155 -4.04 -16.54 -15.77
CA ARG A 155 -4.55 -16.02 -17.05
C ARG A 155 -6.01 -15.66 -16.84
N LEU A 156 -6.36 -14.40 -17.08
CA LEU A 156 -7.60 -13.72 -16.67
C LEU A 156 -8.91 -14.35 -17.22
N TYR A 157 -8.82 -15.58 -17.74
CA TYR A 157 -9.82 -16.38 -18.45
C TYR A 157 -10.01 -17.82 -17.94
N ALA A 158 -9.34 -18.26 -16.87
CA ALA A 158 -9.57 -19.62 -16.34
C ALA A 158 -11.04 -19.90 -15.92
N GLY A 159 -11.91 -18.88 -15.85
CA GLY A 159 -13.33 -18.98 -15.55
C GLY A 159 -14.27 -19.22 -16.74
N GLN A 160 -13.80 -19.32 -17.99
CA GLN A 160 -14.68 -19.59 -19.15
C GLN A 160 -14.77 -21.07 -19.58
N THR A 161 -14.09 -22.00 -18.90
CA THR A 161 -14.17 -23.44 -19.22
C THR A 161 -14.52 -24.28 -17.98
N ALA A 162 -15.72 -24.07 -17.42
CA ALA A 162 -16.33 -25.02 -16.48
C ALA A 162 -17.86 -24.84 -16.44
N SER A 163 -18.51 -25.02 -17.58
CA SER A 163 -19.94 -25.33 -17.66
C SER A 163 -20.15 -26.22 -18.88
N GLY A 164 -19.94 -27.51 -18.66
CA GLY A 164 -20.47 -28.61 -19.46
C GLY A 164 -21.35 -29.45 -18.57
#